data_AF-A0A7X8LN17-F1
#
_entry.id   AF-A0A7X8LN17-F1
#
_cell.length_a   1.000
_cell.length_b   1.000
_cell.length_c   1.000
_cell.angle_alpha   90.00
_cell.angle_beta   90.00
_cell.angle_gamma   90.00
#
_symmetry.space_group_name_H-M   'P 1'
#
loop_
_entity.id
_entity.type
_entity.pdbx_description
1 polymer ?
#
loop_
_entity_poly.entity_id
_entity_poly.type
_entity_poly.pdbx_seq_one_letter_code
_entity_poly.pdbx_strand_id
1 'polypeptide(L)'
;MTTEDNFKESEKAIEQQQEQSEKEVLQAYRESLKEIRGEVGLAYEKYATAAGILLMAEMMKYKRLDNLEKAIVSEVSRLYKSVNKSTEKAITDVFSESYYRTAWTLETGAKLSLSFDLLRPEAVKAAILNPYDRITWPERMKANTEVMIRQIREEITKGII
;
A
#
# COMPACT_ATOMS: atom_id res chain seq x y z
N MET A 1 -31.95 9.39 19.45
CA MET A 1 -30.82 8.52 19.07
C MET A 1 -30.31 7.87 20.33
N THR A 2 -30.27 6.55 20.37
CA THR A 2 -29.76 5.79 21.51
C THR A 2 -28.24 5.69 21.45
N THR A 3 -27.58 5.34 22.55
CA THR A 3 -26.13 5.06 22.57
C THR A 3 -25.75 3.98 21.54
N GLU A 4 -26.62 2.98 21.35
CA GLU A 4 -26.42 1.93 20.34
C GLU A 4 -26.49 2.47 18.91
N ASP A 5 -27.41 3.39 18.62
CA ASP A 5 -27.49 4.04 17.30
C ASP A 5 -26.22 4.85 17.00
N ASN A 6 -25.66 5.53 18.00
CA ASN A 6 -24.41 6.30 17.86
C ASN A 6 -23.20 5.42 17.55
N PHE A 7 -23.12 4.23 18.19
CA PHE A 7 -22.06 3.26 17.88
C PHE A 7 -22.20 2.72 16.46
N LYS A 8 -23.42 2.36 16.02
CA LYS A 8 -23.66 1.88 14.65
C LYS A 8 -23.28 2.91 13.59
N GLU A 9 -23.63 4.18 13.80
CA GLU A 9 -23.22 5.25 12.87
C GLU A 9 -21.70 5.49 12.87
N SER A 10 -21.05 5.29 14.01
CA SER A 10 -19.59 5.38 14.12
C SER A 10 -18.90 4.24 13.37
N GLU A 11 -19.40 3.01 13.50
CA GLU A 11 -18.91 1.84 12.76
C GLU A 11 -19.04 2.06 11.25
N LYS A 12 -20.20 2.51 10.75
CA LYS A 12 -20.39 2.81 9.33
C LYS A 12 -19.41 3.86 8.80
N ALA A 13 -19.15 4.92 9.57
CA ALA A 13 -18.20 5.94 9.16
C ALA A 13 -16.77 5.40 9.05
N ILE A 14 -16.37 4.53 10.00
CA ILE A 14 -15.07 3.86 9.99
C ILE A 14 -14.97 2.89 8.80
N GLU A 15 -16.02 2.10 8.52
CA GLU A 15 -16.06 1.18 7.37
C GLU A 15 -15.90 1.94 6.05
N GLN A 16 -16.61 3.05 5.87
CA GLN A 16 -16.47 3.89 4.66
C GLN A 16 -15.05 4.42 4.48
N GLN A 17 -14.39 4.79 5.57
CA GLN A 17 -13.01 5.26 5.54
C GLN A 17 -12.01 4.14 5.21
N GLN A 18 -12.26 2.92 5.71
CA GLN A 18 -11.49 1.74 5.36
C GLN A 18 -11.64 1.41 3.87
N GLU A 19 -12.88 1.36 3.35
CA GLU A 19 -13.14 1.11 1.94
C GLU A 19 -12.44 2.13 1.02
N GLN A 20 -12.45 3.41 1.40
CA GLN A 20 -11.77 4.45 0.65
C GLN A 20 -10.26 4.24 0.62
N SER A 21 -9.68 3.88 1.77
CA SER A 21 -8.25 3.58 1.90
C SER A 21 -7.84 2.35 1.08
N GLU A 22 -8.69 1.32 1.04
CA GLU A 22 -8.48 0.13 0.22
C GLU A 22 -8.50 0.47 -1.28
N LYS A 23 -9.42 1.33 -1.71
CA LYS A 23 -9.49 1.81 -3.11
C LYS A 23 -8.21 2.53 -3.51
N GLU A 24 -7.64 3.36 -2.64
CA GLU A 24 -6.37 4.04 -2.89
C GLU A 24 -5.20 3.05 -3.05
N VAL A 25 -5.12 2.05 -2.18
CA VAL A 25 -4.11 0.97 -2.29
C VAL A 25 -4.28 0.22 -3.61
N LEU A 26 -5.50 -0.19 -3.96
CA LEU A 26 -5.78 -0.87 -5.24
C LEU A 26 -5.43 -0.01 -6.45
N GLN A 27 -5.69 1.29 -6.39
CA GLN A 27 -5.31 2.23 -7.43
C GLN A 27 -3.79 2.27 -7.62
N ALA A 28 -3.02 2.36 -6.53
CA ALA A 28 -1.56 2.34 -6.60
C ALA A 28 -1.03 1.06 -7.27
N TYR A 29 -1.60 -0.10 -6.95
CA TYR A 29 -1.25 -1.37 -7.63
C TYR A 29 -1.59 -1.35 -9.12
N ARG A 30 -2.76 -0.83 -9.51
CA ARG A 30 -3.17 -0.74 -10.93
C ARG A 30 -2.25 0.17 -11.73
N GLU A 31 -1.89 1.32 -11.16
CA GLU A 31 -0.97 2.27 -11.78
C GLU A 31 0.41 1.62 -11.94
N SER A 32 0.92 0.95 -10.90
CA SER A 32 2.22 0.28 -10.97
C SER A 32 2.25 -0.84 -12.01
N LEU A 33 1.19 -1.65 -12.09
CA LEU A 33 1.05 -2.67 -13.12
C LEU A 33 1.04 -2.08 -14.53
N LYS A 34 0.37 -0.93 -14.71
CA LYS A 34 0.33 -0.23 -16.00
C LYS A 34 1.73 0.25 -16.40
N GLU A 35 2.47 0.86 -15.48
CA GLU A 35 3.83 1.35 -15.75
C GLU A 35 4.80 0.20 -16.07
N ILE A 36 4.79 -0.89 -15.30
CA ILE A 36 5.64 -2.06 -15.58
C ILE A 36 5.33 -2.64 -16.96
N ARG A 37 4.05 -2.76 -17.32
CA ARG A 37 3.65 -3.21 -18.67
C ARG A 37 4.11 -2.26 -19.76
N GLY A 38 4.11 -0.95 -19.49
CA GLY A 38 4.65 0.07 -20.38
C GLY A 38 6.14 -0.14 -20.65
N GLU A 39 6.93 -0.31 -19.60
CA GLU A 39 8.38 -0.55 -19.70
C GLU A 39 8.70 -1.84 -20.47
N VAL A 40 7.97 -2.92 -20.20
CA VAL A 40 8.09 -4.18 -20.96
C VAL A 40 7.69 -3.96 -22.42
N GLY A 41 6.56 -3.29 -22.67
CA GLY A 41 6.10 -2.99 -24.03
C GLY A 41 7.14 -2.20 -24.83
N LEU A 42 7.77 -1.19 -24.22
CA LEU A 42 8.85 -0.41 -24.84
C LEU A 42 10.08 -1.26 -25.15
N ALA A 43 10.41 -2.25 -24.31
CA ALA A 43 11.50 -3.16 -24.59
C ALA A 43 11.20 -4.04 -25.82
N TYR A 44 9.97 -4.56 -25.93
CA TYR A 44 9.53 -5.29 -27.12
C TYR A 44 9.53 -4.42 -28.37
N GLU A 45 8.96 -3.21 -28.31
CA GLU A 45 8.91 -2.30 -29.46
C GLU A 45 10.30 -1.97 -30.01
N LYS A 46 11.28 -1.76 -29.13
CA LYS A 46 12.63 -1.32 -29.52
C LYS A 46 13.54 -2.46 -29.92
N TYR A 47 13.39 -3.64 -29.32
CA TYR A 47 14.41 -4.69 -29.38
C TYR A 47 13.87 -6.05 -29.82
N ALA A 48 12.56 -6.23 -29.97
CA ALA A 48 12.05 -7.46 -30.54
C ALA A 48 12.43 -7.56 -32.01
N THR A 49 12.62 -8.80 -32.46
CA THR A 49 12.78 -9.13 -33.87
C THR A 49 11.51 -8.82 -34.67
N ALA A 50 11.60 -8.83 -36.00
CA ALA A 50 10.42 -8.70 -36.87
C ALA A 50 9.33 -9.76 -36.61
N ALA A 51 9.69 -10.89 -35.98
CA ALA A 51 8.76 -11.94 -35.56
C ALA A 51 8.12 -11.67 -34.18
N GLY A 52 8.39 -10.52 -33.55
CA GLY A 52 7.87 -10.14 -32.23
C GLY A 52 8.58 -10.83 -31.05
N ILE A 53 9.68 -11.54 -31.30
CA ILE A 53 10.43 -12.26 -30.26
C ILE A 53 11.50 -11.34 -29.69
N LEU A 54 11.51 -11.20 -28.36
CA LEU A 54 12.55 -10.50 -27.63
C LEU A 54 13.63 -11.50 -27.21
N LEU A 55 14.81 -11.38 -27.83
CA LEU A 55 15.92 -12.31 -27.61
C LEU A 55 16.81 -11.90 -26.44
N MET A 56 17.25 -12.87 -25.64
CA MET A 56 18.17 -12.63 -24.52
C MET A 56 19.47 -11.97 -24.98
N ALA A 57 20.03 -12.45 -26.10
CA ALA A 57 21.24 -11.87 -26.68
C ALA A 57 21.08 -10.38 -27.04
N GLU A 58 19.87 -9.94 -27.39
CA GLU A 58 19.60 -8.52 -27.68
C GLU A 58 19.44 -7.71 -26.39
N MET A 59 18.80 -8.28 -25.37
CA MET A 59 18.62 -7.63 -24.06
C MET A 59 19.91 -7.51 -23.26
N MET A 60 20.87 -8.42 -23.46
CA MET A 60 22.20 -8.34 -22.83
C MET A 60 23.08 -7.24 -23.42
N LYS A 61 22.81 -6.78 -24.65
CA LYS A 61 23.57 -5.68 -25.26
C LYS A 61 23.29 -4.38 -24.55
N TYR A 62 24.32 -3.56 -24.39
CA TYR A 62 24.22 -2.19 -23.87
C TYR A 62 23.41 -2.06 -22.56
N LYS A 63 23.42 -3.10 -21.71
CA LYS A 63 22.73 -3.13 -20.41
C LYS A 63 21.21 -2.92 -20.50
N ARG A 64 20.57 -3.34 -21.61
CA ARG A 64 19.11 -3.14 -21.79
C ARG A 64 18.30 -3.90 -20.75
N LEU A 65 18.67 -5.14 -20.45
CA LEU A 65 18.06 -5.93 -19.37
C LEU A 65 18.21 -5.22 -18.02
N ASP A 66 19.43 -4.81 -17.66
CA ASP A 66 19.67 -4.07 -16.40
C ASP A 66 18.82 -2.80 -16.31
N ASN A 67 18.63 -2.09 -17.42
CA ASN A 67 17.83 -0.87 -17.46
C ASN A 67 16.34 -1.16 -17.24
N LEU A 68 15.81 -2.21 -17.88
CA LEU A 68 14.44 -2.68 -17.65
C LEU A 68 14.25 -3.11 -16.18
N GLU A 69 15.18 -3.88 -15.64
CA GLU A 69 15.14 -4.30 -14.23
C GLU A 69 15.18 -3.12 -13.26
N LYS A 70 15.97 -2.08 -13.57
CA LYS A 70 16.01 -0.85 -12.76
C LYS A 70 14.70 -0.09 -12.84
N ALA A 71 14.08 0.00 -14.01
CA ALA A 71 12.78 0.63 -14.17
C ALA A 71 11.73 -0.08 -13.31
N ILE A 72 11.69 -1.42 -13.34
CA ILE A 72 10.82 -2.25 -12.51
C ILE A 72 11.08 -2.04 -11.02
N VAL A 73 12.34 -2.04 -10.57
CA VAL A 73 12.68 -1.79 -9.16
C VAL A 73 12.23 -0.40 -8.72
N SER A 74 12.45 0.61 -9.56
CA SER A 74 12.03 1.98 -9.26
C SER A 74 10.51 2.05 -9.11
N GLU A 75 9.79 1.41 -10.02
CA GLU A 75 8.33 1.34 -10.02
C GLU A 75 7.78 0.65 -8.78
N VAL A 76 8.30 -0.54 -8.47
CA VAL A 76 7.89 -1.29 -7.26
C VAL A 76 8.28 -0.54 -5.98
N SER A 77 9.41 0.17 -5.96
CA SER A 77 9.79 1.00 -4.82
C SER A 77 8.86 2.19 -4.63
N ARG A 78 8.35 2.78 -5.71
CA ARG A 78 7.33 3.83 -5.66
C ARG A 78 6.01 3.27 -5.14
N LEU A 79 5.58 2.11 -5.62
CA LEU A 79 4.41 1.39 -5.13
C LEU A 79 4.52 1.13 -3.62
N TYR A 80 5.64 0.59 -3.14
CA TYR A 80 5.90 0.37 -1.71
C TYR A 80 5.70 1.65 -0.88
N LYS A 81 6.28 2.78 -1.31
CA LYS A 81 6.12 4.06 -0.62
C LYS A 81 4.67 4.53 -0.60
N SER A 82 3.96 4.38 -1.72
CA SER A 82 2.56 4.79 -1.84
C SER A 82 1.67 3.97 -0.90
N VAL A 83 1.78 2.64 -0.96
CA VAL A 83 1.02 1.72 -0.10
C VAL A 83 1.35 1.98 1.37
N ASN A 84 2.63 2.12 1.74
CA ASN A 84 3.02 2.43 3.11
C ASN A 84 2.39 3.71 3.63
N LYS A 85 2.47 4.78 2.86
CA LYS A 85 1.89 6.07 3.24
C LYS A 85 0.37 5.98 3.39
N SER A 86 -0.33 5.34 2.44
CA SER A 86 -1.79 5.19 2.49
C SER A 86 -2.23 4.32 3.66
N THR A 87 -1.53 3.21 3.94
CA THR A 87 -1.86 2.34 5.08
C THR A 87 -1.58 3.02 6.43
N GLU A 88 -0.44 3.70 6.59
CA GLU A 88 -0.13 4.46 7.81
C GLU A 88 -1.18 5.54 8.08
N LYS A 89 -1.59 6.25 7.02
CA LYS A 89 -2.67 7.23 7.11
C LYS A 89 -4.00 6.59 7.49
N ALA A 90 -4.39 5.49 6.85
CA ALA A 90 -5.64 4.80 7.14
C ALA A 90 -5.73 4.34 8.59
N ILE A 91 -4.67 3.72 9.12
CA ILE A 91 -4.61 3.29 10.52
C ILE A 91 -4.68 4.50 11.46
N THR A 92 -3.95 5.57 11.14
CA THR A 92 -3.96 6.81 11.92
C THR A 92 -5.36 7.40 12.02
N ASP A 93 -6.04 7.53 10.87
CA ASP A 93 -7.34 8.15 10.83
C ASP A 93 -8.40 7.27 11.52
N VAL A 94 -8.42 5.96 11.23
CA VAL A 94 -9.37 5.02 11.85
C VAL A 94 -9.21 4.98 13.37
N PHE A 95 -7.98 4.93 13.87
CA PHE A 95 -7.72 4.94 15.30
C PHE A 95 -8.15 6.25 15.96
N SER A 96 -7.86 7.38 15.31
CA SER A 96 -8.23 8.70 15.81
C SER A 96 -9.74 8.90 15.82
N GLU A 97 -10.40 8.54 14.73
CA GLU A 97 -11.85 8.64 14.58
C GLU A 97 -12.55 7.74 15.61
N SER A 98 -12.08 6.50 15.78
CA SER A 98 -12.62 5.57 16.77
C SER A 98 -12.51 6.12 18.19
N TYR A 99 -11.36 6.73 18.54
CA TYR A 99 -11.15 7.35 19.85
C TYR A 99 -12.15 8.47 20.12
N TYR A 100 -12.24 9.44 19.21
CA TYR A 100 -13.09 10.62 19.40
C TYR A 100 -14.58 10.29 19.32
N ARG A 101 -15.00 9.38 18.44
CA ARG A 101 -16.41 8.94 18.36
C ARG A 101 -16.84 8.14 19.58
N THR A 102 -15.96 7.31 20.12
CA THR A 102 -16.23 6.58 21.36
C THR A 102 -16.38 7.56 22.53
N ALA A 103 -15.45 8.52 22.65
CA ALA A 103 -15.54 9.58 23.66
C ALA A 103 -16.87 10.32 23.59
N TRP A 104 -17.24 10.81 22.40
CA TRP A 104 -18.50 11.54 22.18
C TRP A 104 -19.73 10.68 22.49
N THR A 105 -19.73 9.41 22.09
CA THR A 105 -20.84 8.48 22.32
C THR A 105 -21.04 8.22 23.81
N LEU A 106 -19.95 8.04 24.56
CA LEU A 106 -19.99 7.84 26.01
C LEU A 106 -20.47 9.09 26.74
N GLU A 107 -19.97 10.27 26.40
CA GLU A 107 -20.41 11.53 27.01
C GLU A 107 -21.89 11.79 26.76
N THR A 108 -22.34 11.60 25.52
CA THR A 108 -23.73 11.80 25.12
C THR A 108 -24.66 10.76 25.77
N GLY A 109 -24.22 9.50 25.84
CA GLY A 109 -24.98 8.41 26.45
C GLY A 109 -25.09 8.55 27.98
N ALA A 110 -23.99 8.92 28.64
CA ALA A 110 -23.96 9.14 30.09
C ALA A 110 -24.56 10.49 30.51
N LYS A 111 -24.76 11.42 29.57
CA LYS A 111 -25.16 12.81 29.81
C LYS A 111 -24.24 13.53 30.80
N LEU A 112 -22.96 13.17 30.77
CA LEU A 112 -21.90 13.71 31.63
C LEU A 112 -20.70 14.07 30.76
N SER A 113 -20.04 15.18 31.07
CA SER A 113 -18.73 15.47 30.47
C SER A 113 -17.69 14.58 31.16
N LEU A 114 -17.09 13.68 30.39
CA LEU A 114 -16.10 12.71 30.87
C LEU A 114 -14.68 13.26 30.77
N SER A 115 -14.49 14.46 30.19
CA SER A 115 -13.20 15.15 30.08
C SER A 115 -12.12 14.26 29.46
N PHE A 116 -12.44 13.63 28.33
CA PHE A 116 -11.46 12.82 27.62
C PHE A 116 -10.25 13.67 27.21
N ASP A 117 -9.05 13.17 27.50
CA ASP A 117 -7.80 13.81 27.10
C ASP A 117 -7.63 13.79 25.57
N LEU A 118 -6.77 14.67 25.06
CA LEU A 118 -6.36 14.63 23.67
C LEU A 118 -5.64 13.31 23.35
N LEU A 119 -5.91 12.77 22.16
CA LEU A 119 -5.26 11.55 21.70
C LEU A 119 -3.75 11.76 21.58
N ARG A 120 -3.00 10.97 22.36
CA ARG A 120 -1.54 11.01 22.37
C ARG A 120 -0.97 10.43 21.07
N PRO A 121 -0.08 11.14 20.35
CA PRO A 121 0.54 10.64 19.12
C PRO A 121 1.24 9.29 19.29
N GLU A 122 1.77 9.03 20.48
CA GLU A 122 2.44 7.77 20.83
C GLU A 122 1.48 6.58 20.79
N ALA A 123 0.22 6.77 21.18
CA ALA A 123 -0.81 5.73 21.12
C ALA A 123 -1.15 5.37 19.67
N VAL A 124 -1.25 6.38 18.80
CA VAL A 124 -1.45 6.18 17.35
C VAL A 124 -0.26 5.45 16.74
N LYS A 125 0.96 5.88 17.08
CA LYS A 125 2.18 5.24 16.59
C LYS A 125 2.30 3.79 17.07
N ALA A 126 1.90 3.49 18.30
CA ALA A 126 1.85 2.13 18.82
C ALA A 126 0.82 1.27 18.09
N ALA A 127 -0.35 1.83 17.71
CA ALA A 127 -1.34 1.13 16.91
C ALA A 127 -0.81 0.76 15.51
N ILE A 128 -0.01 1.65 14.89
CA ILE A 128 0.61 1.40 13.57
C ILE A 128 1.74 0.37 13.67
N LEU A 129 2.68 0.56 14.59
CA LEU A 129 3.89 -0.25 14.66
C LEU A 129 3.67 -1.60 15.33
N ASN A 130 2.59 -1.73 16.11
CA ASN A 130 2.31 -2.84 17.01
C ASN A 130 3.55 -3.18 17.86
N PRO A 131 3.73 -2.62 19.06
CA PRO A 131 4.96 -2.76 19.84
C PRO A 131 5.33 -4.20 20.22
N TYR A 132 4.41 -5.16 20.08
CA TYR A 132 4.65 -6.59 20.32
C TYR A 132 5.02 -7.37 19.05
N ASP A 133 4.97 -6.72 17.90
CA ASP A 133 5.35 -7.27 16.61
C ASP A 133 6.87 -7.32 16.48
N ARG A 134 7.43 -8.53 16.46
CA ARG A 134 8.88 -8.75 16.40
C ARG A 134 9.52 -8.35 15.07
N ILE A 135 8.73 -8.22 14.01
CA ILE A 135 9.19 -7.85 12.66
C ILE A 135 8.60 -6.49 12.25
N THR A 136 7.54 -6.02 12.92
CA THR A 136 6.78 -4.83 12.54
C THR A 136 6.17 -4.91 11.14
N TRP A 137 5.14 -4.12 10.90
CA TRP A 137 4.51 -4.06 9.58
C TRP A 137 5.45 -3.49 8.47
N PRO A 138 6.20 -2.39 8.71
CA PRO A 138 7.10 -1.84 7.68
C PRO A 138 8.18 -2.83 7.19
N GLU A 139 8.77 -3.65 8.07
CA GLU A 139 9.79 -4.63 7.63
C GLU A 139 9.16 -5.79 6.85
N ARG A 140 7.96 -6.26 7.23
CA ARG A 140 7.21 -7.26 6.44
C ARG A 140 6.92 -6.74 5.03
N MET A 141 6.46 -5.50 4.93
CA MET A 141 6.19 -4.88 3.63
C MET A 141 7.45 -4.76 2.79
N LYS A 142 8.59 -4.43 3.40
CA LYS A 142 9.89 -4.40 2.70
C LYS A 142 10.27 -5.78 2.17
N ALA A 143 10.20 -6.82 3.02
CA ALA A 143 10.50 -8.19 2.61
C ALA A 143 9.59 -8.67 1.47
N ASN A 144 8.29 -8.40 1.56
CA ASN A 144 7.33 -8.71 0.49
C ASN A 144 7.64 -7.96 -0.81
N THR A 145 8.08 -6.71 -0.71
CA THR A 145 8.50 -5.91 -1.87
C THR A 145 9.70 -6.53 -2.57
N GLU A 146 10.69 -7.01 -1.81
CA GLU A 146 11.87 -7.70 -2.34
C GLU A 146 11.48 -9.02 -3.05
N VAL A 147 10.54 -9.78 -2.46
CA VAL A 147 9.98 -10.99 -3.09
C VAL A 147 9.26 -10.65 -4.40
N MET A 148 8.46 -9.60 -4.42
CA MET A 148 7.71 -9.16 -5.60
C MET A 148 8.65 -8.73 -6.73
N ILE A 149 9.70 -7.95 -6.42
CA ILE A 149 10.73 -7.56 -7.41
C ILE A 149 11.36 -8.80 -8.03
N ARG A 150 11.75 -9.78 -7.19
CA ARG A 150 12.37 -11.02 -7.67
C ARG A 150 11.42 -11.78 -8.59
N GLN A 151 10.17 -11.96 -8.20
CA GLN A 151 9.17 -12.66 -9.01
C GLN A 151 8.93 -11.98 -10.35
N ILE A 152 8.77 -10.65 -10.38
CA ILE A 152 8.58 -9.90 -11.63
C ILE A 152 9.77 -10.09 -12.56
N ARG A 153 11.00 -10.02 -12.04
CA ARG A 153 12.22 -10.26 -12.82
C ARG A 153 12.25 -11.67 -13.38
N GLU A 154 12.00 -12.68 -12.55
CA GLU A 154 11.97 -14.08 -12.99
C GLU A 154 10.98 -14.30 -14.12
N GLU A 155 9.76 -13.77 -14.01
CA GLU A 155 8.73 -13.93 -15.04
C GLU A 155 9.08 -13.18 -16.34
N ILE A 156 9.67 -11.99 -16.26
CA ILE A 156 10.13 -11.25 -17.44
C ILE A 156 11.28 -11.98 -18.11
N THR A 157 12.26 -12.45 -17.35
CA THR A 157 13.40 -13.21 -17.87
C THR A 157 12.94 -14.50 -18.56
N LYS A 158 11.95 -15.22 -17.99
CA LYS A 158 11.36 -16.41 -18.64
C LYS A 158 10.64 -16.07 -19.96
N GLY A 159 10.06 -14.87 -20.07
CA GLY A 159 9.41 -14.40 -21.30
C GLY A 159 10.38 -13.97 -22.40
N ILE A 160 11.66 -13.76 -22.06
CA ILE A 160 12.75 -13.47 -23.00
C ILE A 160 13.35 -14.80 -23.46
N ILE A 161 13.42 -15.03 -24.77
CA ILE A 161 13.85 -16.30 -25.39
C ILE A 161 15.33 -16.27 -25.77
#